data_AF-A0A935SW03-F1
#
_entry.id   AF-A0A935SW03-F1
#
_cell.length_a   1.000
_cell.length_b   1.000
_cell.length_c   1.000
_cell.angle_alpha   90.00
_cell.angle_beta   90.00
_cell.angle_gamma   90.00
#
_symmetry.space_group_name_H-M   'P 1'
#
loop_
_entity.id
_entity.type
_entity.pdbx_description
1 polymer ?
#
loop_
_entity_poly.entity_id
_entity_poly.type
_entity_poly.pdbx_seq_one_letter_code
_entity_poly.pdbx_strand_id
1 'polypeptide(L)'
;MIGDSMMVATNSNQMCGSGGEVLECFEDSLGDHDLAFSHGAGDFPWSIARRLGYGDGQIFNAADDGEEWKDALAQAQRITSEPEVETVFIQLGANDVCADYGHDFSDDLAETAAEIDATLAHLVTNLPEGARIYWSGVIDVVGFRDAVAARRHNFAFRSCQGLWDLDGDDLADEAIRSICEDVGISNDACDGLSEFDVIRDPLVDALVDFFVDAYDVETPCGAVLDGRNTEADLQRARAFNLALNQLLEDKARAWNLSQDRIEILFTNRAFDVPIAPYFVSRLDCFHPNRAGQMKLAEEIWRGFAPLEAGNVAFFVDEFDSEDLCTQEFTIWDSCWYDHGDPGFTVGVDDRSRLEIAKETSNRRQHFVTRDLGDLSDKTFAWLSFNHKRQYFDDGGDYVIFEVHANGSWHELDIFQGGGNDRNGHPGEYYDLTPYLSSDVRIQFKTSDHGSMKNGDSVRLDNFNVFAWGPTPLPEPAPGTAGSVLVSLVFTAMAARRRRDRRTVVSDEKKMRTNRANV
;
A
#
# COMPACT_ATOMS: atom_id res chain seq x y z
N MET A 1 -2.12 -12.87 -14.38
CA MET A 1 -1.05 -11.87 -14.19
C MET A 1 0.28 -12.58 -14.06
N ILE A 2 1.31 -12.05 -14.70
CA ILE A 2 2.72 -12.42 -14.49
C ILE A 2 3.38 -11.22 -13.80
N GLY A 3 4.10 -11.44 -12.71
CA GLY A 3 4.81 -10.37 -12.05
C GLY A 3 5.57 -10.77 -10.79
N ASP A 4 6.08 -9.75 -10.12
CA ASP A 4 6.80 -9.82 -8.85
C ASP A 4 6.03 -9.13 -7.71
N SER A 5 6.66 -9.03 -6.54
CA SER A 5 6.13 -8.37 -5.34
C SER A 5 5.78 -6.89 -5.54
N MET A 6 6.21 -6.22 -6.61
CA MET A 6 5.76 -4.85 -6.90
C MET A 6 4.31 -4.80 -7.37
N MET A 7 3.81 -5.91 -7.93
CA MET A 7 2.41 -6.10 -8.32
C MET A 7 1.53 -6.57 -7.17
N VAL A 8 2.12 -7.22 -6.17
CA VAL A 8 1.44 -7.64 -4.96
C VAL A 8 1.48 -6.46 -3.98
N ALA A 9 0.34 -5.97 -3.49
CA ALA A 9 0.38 -4.79 -2.62
C ALA A 9 0.86 -5.20 -1.22
N THR A 10 2.17 -5.23 -0.98
CA THR A 10 2.75 -5.49 0.33
C THR A 10 2.25 -4.46 1.34
N ASN A 11 1.85 -4.96 2.51
CA ASN A 11 1.07 -4.34 3.58
C ASN A 11 0.90 -2.80 3.53
N SER A 12 -0.36 -2.43 3.39
CA SER A 12 -0.89 -1.09 3.31
C SER A 12 -1.28 -0.41 4.62
N ASN A 13 -1.37 -1.17 5.72
CA ASN A 13 -1.62 -0.60 7.03
C ASN A 13 -0.26 -0.08 7.51
N GLN A 14 0.02 1.19 7.21
CA GLN A 14 1.31 1.85 7.44
C GLN A 14 1.69 1.99 8.93
N MET A 15 1.00 1.29 9.84
CA MET A 15 1.02 1.47 11.28
C MET A 15 0.64 0.19 12.04
N CYS A 16 1.17 0.03 13.25
CA CYS A 16 0.88 -1.07 14.16
C CYS A 16 -0.45 -0.81 14.88
N GLY A 17 -1.40 -1.73 14.81
CA GLY A 17 -2.73 -1.59 15.43
C GLY A 17 -2.74 -1.59 16.98
N SER A 18 -3.93 -1.75 17.58
CA SER A 18 -4.15 -1.59 19.01
C SER A 18 -3.42 -2.63 19.88
N GLY A 19 -2.24 -2.28 20.39
CA GLY A 19 -1.74 -2.81 21.66
C GLY A 19 -0.45 -3.64 21.61
N GLY A 20 0.10 -3.92 20.43
CA GLY A 20 1.39 -4.62 20.31
C GLY A 20 2.59 -3.68 20.41
N GLU A 21 3.69 -4.18 20.98
CA GLU A 21 5.00 -3.52 20.93
C GLU A 21 5.57 -3.60 19.50
N VAL A 22 6.63 -2.83 19.20
CA VAL A 22 7.23 -2.77 17.85
C VAL A 22 7.58 -4.17 17.28
N LEU A 23 7.97 -5.12 18.14
CA LEU A 23 8.30 -6.50 17.74
C LEU A 23 7.08 -7.28 17.25
N GLU A 24 6.01 -7.32 18.05
CA GLU A 24 4.75 -8.00 17.69
C GLU A 24 4.17 -7.42 16.38
N CYS A 25 4.35 -6.11 16.17
CA CYS A 25 3.93 -5.46 14.93
C CYS A 25 4.70 -5.94 13.69
N PHE A 26 6.03 -6.07 13.78
CA PHE A 26 6.81 -6.58 12.66
C PHE A 26 6.46 -8.03 12.35
N GLU A 27 6.28 -8.87 13.38
CA GLU A 27 5.85 -10.27 13.24
C GLU A 27 4.47 -10.39 12.56
N ASP A 28 3.52 -9.52 12.90
CA ASP A 28 2.16 -9.56 12.35
C ASP A 28 2.04 -8.92 10.97
N SER A 29 2.92 -7.97 10.62
CA SER A 29 2.69 -7.04 9.50
C SER A 29 3.66 -7.18 8.34
N LEU A 30 4.90 -7.66 8.56
CA LEU A 30 5.87 -7.78 7.47
C LEU A 30 5.56 -9.00 6.60
N GLY A 31 5.66 -8.84 5.27
CA GLY A 31 5.39 -9.90 4.30
C GLY A 31 3.90 -10.22 4.09
N ASP A 32 2.99 -9.55 4.78
CA ASP A 32 1.56 -9.65 4.50
C ASP A 32 1.18 -8.79 3.28
N HIS A 33 0.20 -9.25 2.50
CA HIS A 33 -0.15 -8.68 1.20
C HIS A 33 -1.64 -8.30 1.14
N ASP A 34 -1.94 -7.04 0.87
CA ASP A 34 -3.30 -6.56 0.61
C ASP A 34 -3.66 -6.67 -0.88
N LEU A 35 -3.88 -7.91 -1.34
CA LEU A 35 -4.14 -8.22 -2.74
C LEU A 35 -5.30 -7.41 -3.36
N ALA A 36 -6.26 -6.97 -2.56
CA ALA A 36 -7.37 -6.13 -3.03
C ALA A 36 -6.87 -4.80 -3.62
N PHE A 37 -5.73 -4.29 -3.18
CA PHE A 37 -5.09 -3.07 -3.67
C PHE A 37 -3.96 -3.32 -4.68
N SER A 38 -3.84 -4.53 -5.24
CA SER A 38 -2.89 -4.73 -6.35
C SER A 38 -3.25 -3.83 -7.54
N HIS A 39 -2.27 -3.08 -8.08
CA HIS A 39 -2.48 -2.30 -9.30
C HIS A 39 -2.81 -3.17 -10.52
N GLY A 40 -2.27 -4.39 -10.56
CA GLY A 40 -2.57 -5.36 -11.61
C GLY A 40 -3.93 -6.02 -11.38
N ALA A 41 -4.07 -6.74 -10.26
CA ALA A 41 -5.12 -7.72 -10.01
C ALA A 41 -6.15 -7.32 -8.95
N GLY A 42 -6.07 -6.10 -8.41
CA GLY A 42 -6.86 -5.67 -7.26
C GLY A 42 -8.36 -5.62 -7.53
N ASP A 43 -9.12 -5.56 -6.43
CA ASP A 43 -10.58 -5.59 -6.43
C ASP A 43 -11.22 -4.27 -6.85
N PHE A 44 -10.43 -3.21 -6.81
CA PHE A 44 -10.94 -1.87 -7.03
C PHE A 44 -10.98 -1.48 -8.51
N PRO A 45 -11.97 -0.65 -8.92
CA PRO A 45 -12.18 -0.24 -10.30
C PRO A 45 -10.98 0.38 -11.01
N TRP A 46 -9.97 0.84 -10.28
CA TRP A 46 -8.75 1.43 -10.83
C TRP A 46 -7.70 0.40 -11.24
N SER A 47 -7.75 -0.85 -10.77
CA SER A 47 -6.78 -1.86 -11.14
C SER A 47 -6.85 -2.17 -12.64
N ILE A 48 -5.73 -2.60 -13.23
CA ILE A 48 -5.66 -2.90 -14.67
C ILE A 48 -6.71 -3.95 -15.05
N ALA A 49 -6.87 -5.01 -14.25
CA ALA A 49 -7.89 -6.03 -14.50
C ALA A 49 -9.32 -5.47 -14.51
N ARG A 50 -9.69 -4.60 -13.55
CA ARG A 50 -11.03 -4.00 -13.51
C ARG A 50 -11.28 -3.03 -14.66
N ARG A 51 -10.26 -2.26 -15.06
CA ARG A 51 -10.35 -1.37 -16.24
C ARG A 51 -10.54 -2.14 -17.54
N LEU A 52 -9.97 -3.34 -17.62
CA LEU A 52 -10.20 -4.28 -18.73
C LEU A 52 -11.56 -4.98 -18.68
N GLY A 53 -12.35 -4.76 -17.62
CA GLY A 53 -13.72 -5.28 -17.48
C GLY A 53 -13.84 -6.64 -16.81
N TYR A 54 -12.76 -7.17 -16.23
CA TYR A 54 -12.78 -8.45 -15.52
C TYR A 54 -13.34 -8.29 -14.11
N GLY A 55 -14.25 -9.17 -13.71
CA GLY A 55 -14.81 -9.24 -12.37
C GLY A 55 -14.06 -10.18 -11.43
N ASP A 56 -14.54 -10.25 -10.19
CA ASP A 56 -14.09 -11.20 -9.18
C ASP A 56 -14.19 -12.64 -9.70
N GLY A 57 -13.12 -13.43 -9.51
CA GLY A 57 -13.06 -14.83 -9.96
C GLY A 57 -12.78 -15.02 -11.45
N GLN A 58 -12.62 -13.94 -12.22
CA GLN A 58 -12.12 -13.98 -13.61
C GLN A 58 -10.63 -13.62 -13.72
N ILE A 59 -9.98 -13.36 -12.58
CA ILE A 59 -8.59 -12.94 -12.49
C ILE A 59 -7.80 -14.10 -11.89
N PHE A 60 -6.81 -14.57 -12.65
CA PHE A 60 -5.82 -15.53 -12.17
C PHE A 60 -4.49 -14.81 -11.96
N ASN A 61 -4.02 -14.76 -10.72
CA ASN A 61 -2.74 -14.14 -10.37
C ASN A 61 -1.66 -15.23 -10.21
N ALA A 62 -0.59 -15.15 -11.00
CA ALA A 62 0.55 -16.04 -10.89
C ALA A 62 1.82 -15.33 -10.41
N ALA A 63 1.73 -14.02 -10.14
CA ALA A 63 2.79 -13.24 -9.53
C ALA A 63 3.05 -13.72 -8.10
N ASP A 64 4.31 -13.66 -7.68
CA ASP A 64 4.78 -14.09 -6.37
C ASP A 64 5.98 -13.22 -5.95
N ASP A 65 6.33 -13.29 -4.67
CA ASP A 65 7.47 -12.55 -4.15
C ASP A 65 8.79 -13.10 -4.69
N GLY A 66 9.77 -12.21 -4.91
CA GLY A 66 11.09 -12.58 -5.40
C GLY A 66 11.16 -13.04 -6.86
N GLU A 67 10.04 -13.16 -7.57
CA GLU A 67 10.04 -13.62 -8.97
C GLU A 67 10.82 -12.67 -9.90
N GLU A 68 11.60 -13.24 -10.81
CA GLU A 68 12.42 -12.57 -11.83
C GLU A 68 12.05 -13.05 -13.24
N TRP A 69 12.66 -12.50 -14.29
CA TRP A 69 12.42 -12.99 -15.66
C TRP A 69 12.76 -14.47 -15.84
N LYS A 70 13.70 -15.03 -15.08
CA LYS A 70 14.02 -16.47 -15.08
C LYS A 70 12.83 -17.35 -14.66
N ASP A 71 11.88 -16.79 -13.92
CA ASP A 71 10.71 -17.49 -13.41
C ASP A 71 9.44 -17.24 -14.25
N ALA A 72 9.47 -16.24 -15.13
CA ALA A 72 8.35 -15.82 -15.97
C ALA A 72 7.72 -16.96 -16.80
N LEU A 73 8.54 -17.90 -17.28
CA LEU A 73 8.05 -19.05 -18.04
C LEU A 73 7.21 -19.97 -17.15
N ALA A 74 7.61 -20.19 -15.90
CA ALA A 74 6.84 -20.98 -14.95
C ALA A 74 5.51 -20.29 -14.64
N GLN A 75 5.51 -18.98 -14.44
CA GLN A 75 4.27 -18.20 -14.28
C GLN A 75 3.35 -18.34 -15.50
N ALA A 76 3.89 -18.22 -16.72
CA ALA A 76 3.15 -18.38 -17.97
C ALA A 76 2.55 -19.79 -18.12
N GLN A 77 3.26 -20.83 -17.68
CA GLN A 77 2.75 -22.20 -17.66
C GLN A 77 1.61 -22.37 -16.65
N ARG A 78 1.68 -21.75 -15.47
CA ARG A 78 0.57 -21.72 -14.50
C ARG A 78 -0.66 -21.06 -15.11
N ILE A 79 -0.48 -19.88 -15.72
CA ILE A 79 -1.58 -19.13 -16.37
C ILE A 79 -2.24 -19.93 -17.48
N THR A 80 -1.47 -20.50 -18.39
CA THR A 80 -2.00 -21.24 -19.56
C THR A 80 -2.55 -22.61 -19.22
N SER A 81 -2.43 -23.05 -17.96
CA SER A 81 -3.17 -24.22 -17.46
C SER A 81 -4.67 -23.94 -17.29
N GLU A 82 -5.04 -22.65 -17.20
CA GLU A 82 -6.43 -22.19 -17.19
C GLU A 82 -6.91 -21.92 -18.63
N PRO A 83 -7.83 -22.75 -19.18
CA PRO A 83 -8.16 -22.74 -20.60
C PRO A 83 -8.95 -21.51 -21.07
N GLU A 84 -9.45 -20.70 -20.14
CA GLU A 84 -10.27 -19.51 -20.42
C GLU A 84 -9.45 -18.21 -20.48
N VAL A 85 -8.13 -18.27 -20.26
CA VAL A 85 -7.28 -17.07 -20.28
C VAL A 85 -7.13 -16.53 -21.71
N GLU A 86 -7.61 -15.32 -21.94
CA GLU A 86 -7.48 -14.58 -23.21
C GLU A 86 -6.71 -13.26 -23.09
N THR A 87 -6.40 -12.84 -21.86
CA THR A 87 -5.62 -11.62 -21.59
C THR A 87 -4.58 -11.90 -20.52
N VAL A 88 -3.34 -11.45 -20.76
CA VAL A 88 -2.24 -11.53 -19.80
C VAL A 88 -1.74 -10.12 -19.53
N PHE A 89 -1.61 -9.75 -18.25
CA PHE A 89 -0.85 -8.58 -17.84
C PHE A 89 0.50 -9.02 -17.28
N ILE A 90 1.58 -8.37 -17.71
CA ILE A 90 2.96 -8.62 -17.29
C ILE A 90 3.54 -7.32 -16.73
N GLN A 91 4.00 -7.35 -15.49
CA GLN A 91 4.93 -6.38 -14.92
C GLN A 91 5.91 -7.16 -14.07
N LEU A 92 7.12 -7.33 -14.58
CA LEU A 92 8.15 -8.17 -13.99
C LEU A 92 9.51 -7.58 -14.36
N GLY A 93 10.44 -7.61 -13.41
CA GLY A 93 11.81 -7.18 -13.65
C GLY A 93 12.39 -6.31 -12.55
N ALA A 94 11.62 -5.97 -11.50
CA ALA A 94 12.15 -5.20 -10.39
C ALA A 94 13.22 -6.01 -9.65
N ASN A 95 12.95 -7.31 -9.43
CA ASN A 95 13.89 -8.22 -8.79
C ASN A 95 15.16 -8.46 -9.63
N ASP A 96 15.05 -8.48 -10.96
CA ASP A 96 16.21 -8.57 -11.86
C ASP A 96 17.15 -7.35 -11.70
N VAL A 97 16.61 -6.17 -11.41
CA VAL A 97 17.41 -4.95 -11.13
C VAL A 97 17.93 -4.95 -9.69
N CYS A 98 17.13 -5.48 -8.77
CA CYS A 98 17.41 -5.45 -7.35
C CYS A 98 18.62 -6.26 -6.96
N ALA A 99 18.64 -7.55 -7.35
CA ALA A 99 19.75 -8.49 -7.19
C ALA A 99 20.46 -8.50 -5.81
N ASP A 100 21.49 -9.33 -5.67
CA ASP A 100 22.31 -9.36 -4.46
C ASP A 100 23.28 -8.18 -4.38
N TYR A 101 23.70 -7.84 -3.17
CA TYR A 101 24.78 -6.86 -2.98
C TYR A 101 26.05 -7.27 -3.73
N GLY A 102 26.61 -6.33 -4.50
CA GLY A 102 27.83 -6.54 -5.29
C GLY A 102 27.63 -7.34 -6.58
N HIS A 103 26.38 -7.54 -7.02
CA HIS A 103 26.04 -8.25 -8.25
C HIS A 103 26.66 -7.64 -9.52
N ASP A 104 26.95 -8.50 -10.51
CA ASP A 104 27.52 -8.13 -11.81
C ASP A 104 26.50 -8.35 -12.94
N PHE A 105 25.91 -7.26 -13.42
CA PHE A 105 24.88 -7.26 -14.47
C PHE A 105 25.39 -7.55 -15.90
N SER A 106 26.67 -7.91 -16.08
CA SER A 106 27.30 -7.97 -17.41
C SER A 106 26.64 -8.96 -18.38
N ASP A 107 26.12 -10.08 -17.88
CA ASP A 107 25.52 -11.15 -18.69
C ASP A 107 23.98 -11.18 -18.60
N ASP A 108 23.41 -10.58 -17.56
CA ASP A 108 21.98 -10.64 -17.21
C ASP A 108 21.06 -10.20 -18.34
N LEU A 109 21.42 -9.16 -19.09
CA LEU A 109 20.54 -8.65 -20.15
C LEU A 109 20.34 -9.68 -21.27
N ALA A 110 21.38 -10.48 -21.56
CA ALA A 110 21.31 -11.52 -22.57
C ALA A 110 20.52 -12.75 -22.08
N GLU A 111 20.70 -13.10 -20.80
CA GLU A 111 19.93 -14.17 -20.16
C GLU A 111 18.44 -13.80 -20.08
N THR A 112 18.13 -12.61 -19.56
CA THR A 112 16.78 -12.05 -19.52
C THR A 112 16.12 -12.03 -20.89
N ALA A 113 16.87 -11.67 -21.95
CA ALA A 113 16.36 -11.68 -23.32
C ALA A 113 15.94 -13.09 -23.79
N ALA A 114 16.63 -14.13 -23.34
CA ALA A 114 16.30 -15.52 -23.65
C ALA A 114 15.05 -15.99 -22.87
N GLU A 115 14.93 -15.59 -21.60
CA GLU A 115 13.77 -15.94 -20.77
C GLU A 115 12.49 -15.25 -21.24
N ILE A 116 12.59 -14.00 -21.68
CA ILE A 116 11.52 -13.29 -22.36
C ILE A 116 11.06 -14.06 -23.61
N ASP A 117 12.00 -14.49 -24.47
CA ASP A 117 11.66 -15.20 -25.70
C ASP A 117 10.99 -16.55 -25.41
N ALA A 118 11.48 -17.29 -24.41
CA ALA A 118 10.89 -18.56 -23.99
C ALA A 118 9.46 -18.35 -23.47
N THR A 119 9.25 -17.34 -22.64
CA THR A 119 7.95 -16.97 -22.07
C THR A 119 6.96 -16.56 -23.15
N LEU A 120 7.34 -15.65 -24.05
CA LEU A 120 6.47 -15.18 -25.13
C LEU A 120 6.16 -16.30 -26.14
N ALA A 121 7.14 -17.15 -26.47
CA ALA A 121 6.90 -18.31 -27.33
C ALA A 121 5.86 -19.27 -26.73
N HIS A 122 5.91 -19.49 -25.41
CA HIS A 122 4.93 -20.30 -24.69
C HIS A 122 3.54 -19.66 -24.72
N LEU A 123 3.43 -18.37 -24.41
CA LEU A 123 2.16 -17.65 -24.42
C LEU A 123 1.52 -17.62 -25.82
N VAL A 124 2.28 -17.27 -26.86
CA VAL A 124 1.79 -17.27 -28.27
C VAL A 124 1.26 -18.64 -28.69
N THR A 125 1.92 -19.71 -28.25
CA THR A 125 1.54 -21.08 -28.61
C THR A 125 0.23 -21.50 -27.93
N ASN A 126 0.07 -21.18 -26.65
CA ASN A 126 -0.96 -21.76 -25.79
C ASN A 126 -2.18 -20.85 -25.57
N LEU A 127 -2.05 -19.53 -25.74
CA LEU A 127 -3.20 -18.62 -25.67
C LEU A 127 -4.09 -18.74 -26.93
N PRO A 128 -5.40 -18.47 -26.81
CA PRO A 128 -6.31 -18.45 -27.96
C PRO A 128 -5.90 -17.39 -28.99
N GLU A 129 -6.30 -17.59 -30.25
CA GLU A 129 -6.14 -16.58 -31.29
C GLU A 129 -6.94 -15.32 -30.93
N GLY A 130 -6.33 -14.14 -31.11
CA GLY A 130 -6.87 -12.86 -30.70
C GLY A 130 -6.60 -12.48 -29.24
N ALA A 131 -5.88 -13.31 -28.49
CA ALA A 131 -5.47 -12.98 -27.12
C ALA A 131 -4.58 -11.72 -27.07
N ARG A 132 -4.58 -11.04 -25.92
CA ARG A 132 -3.80 -9.82 -25.68
C ARG A 132 -2.82 -9.96 -24.54
N ILE A 133 -1.63 -9.38 -24.71
CA ILE A 133 -0.65 -9.20 -23.64
C ILE A 133 -0.51 -7.71 -23.37
N TYR A 134 -0.83 -7.26 -22.16
CA TYR A 134 -0.52 -5.93 -21.65
C TYR A 134 0.78 -6.02 -20.88
N TRP A 135 1.81 -5.31 -21.31
CA TRP A 135 3.15 -5.43 -20.75
C TRP A 135 3.65 -4.05 -20.30
N SER A 136 3.89 -3.91 -19.00
CA SER A 136 4.52 -2.74 -18.42
C SER A 136 6.04 -2.93 -18.30
N GLY A 137 6.79 -1.85 -18.50
CA GLY A 137 8.18 -1.77 -18.07
C GLY A 137 8.33 -1.85 -16.54
N VAL A 138 9.57 -1.98 -16.12
CA VAL A 138 10.06 -1.98 -14.73
C VAL A 138 10.14 -0.54 -14.23
N ILE A 139 9.82 -0.31 -12.96
CA ILE A 139 9.96 1.00 -12.30
C ILE A 139 11.44 1.45 -12.23
N ASP A 140 11.72 2.73 -11.98
CA ASP A 140 13.09 3.24 -11.73
C ASP A 140 13.52 2.89 -10.29
N VAL A 141 14.11 1.71 -10.11
CA VAL A 141 14.51 1.19 -8.78
C VAL A 141 15.62 2.03 -8.15
N VAL A 142 16.52 2.60 -8.95
CA VAL A 142 17.60 3.45 -8.43
C VAL A 142 17.08 4.85 -8.12
N GLY A 143 16.23 5.42 -8.97
CA GLY A 143 15.52 6.66 -8.66
C GLY A 143 14.65 6.52 -7.40
N PHE A 144 14.11 5.32 -7.16
CA PHE A 144 13.37 4.99 -5.94
C PHE A 144 14.23 5.19 -4.69
N ARG A 145 15.39 4.54 -4.67
CA ARG A 145 16.35 4.67 -3.57
C ARG A 145 16.70 6.13 -3.31
N ASP A 146 17.01 6.88 -4.36
CA ASP A 146 17.43 8.29 -4.24
C ASP A 146 16.34 9.17 -3.59
N ALA A 147 15.07 8.86 -3.82
CA ALA A 147 13.95 9.60 -3.23
C ALA A 147 13.61 9.17 -1.80
N VAL A 148 13.89 7.92 -1.42
CA VAL A 148 13.34 7.30 -0.20
C VAL A 148 14.39 7.08 0.89
N ALA A 149 15.68 6.95 0.55
CA ALA A 149 16.73 6.58 1.52
C ALA A 149 16.73 7.44 2.80
N ALA A 150 16.57 8.76 2.65
CA ALA A 150 16.56 9.70 3.76
C ALA A 150 15.18 9.88 4.43
N ARG A 151 14.12 9.27 3.90
CA ARG A 151 12.76 9.34 4.46
C ARG A 151 12.77 8.71 5.85
N ARG A 152 12.07 9.35 6.78
CA ARG A 152 11.90 8.80 8.13
C ARG A 152 11.07 7.52 8.11
N HIS A 153 11.56 6.49 8.78
CA HIS A 153 10.83 5.25 8.98
C HIS A 153 9.84 5.38 10.15
N ASN A 154 8.68 4.71 10.07
CA ASN A 154 7.58 4.92 11.02
C ASN A 154 7.83 4.29 12.39
N PHE A 155 8.60 3.21 12.46
CA PHE A 155 8.58 2.30 13.62
C PHE A 155 9.91 2.25 14.34
N ALA A 156 10.91 1.71 13.66
CA ALA A 156 12.13 1.26 14.32
C ALA A 156 13.33 2.17 14.07
N PHE A 157 13.40 2.78 12.89
CA PHE A 157 14.61 3.46 12.40
C PHE A 157 14.34 4.94 12.19
N ARG A 158 15.38 5.76 12.25
CA ARG A 158 15.28 7.19 11.95
C ARG A 158 15.22 7.45 10.46
N SER A 159 15.68 6.50 9.64
CA SER A 159 15.62 6.58 8.17
C SER A 159 15.28 5.23 7.52
N CYS A 160 14.81 5.26 6.28
CA CYS A 160 14.64 4.06 5.46
C CYS A 160 15.99 3.41 5.12
N GLN A 161 17.06 4.20 4.93
CA GLN A 161 18.41 3.64 4.76
C GLN A 161 18.85 2.85 6.00
N GLY A 162 18.56 3.36 7.20
CA GLY A 162 18.84 2.65 8.46
C GLY A 162 18.11 1.30 8.54
N LEU A 163 16.88 1.22 8.02
CA LEU A 163 16.15 -0.05 7.89
C LEU A 163 16.82 -0.99 6.89
N TRP A 164 17.13 -0.54 5.67
CA TRP A 164 17.74 -1.40 4.63
C TRP A 164 19.13 -1.90 5.02
N ASP A 165 19.92 -1.08 5.71
CA ASP A 165 21.24 -1.43 6.22
C ASP A 165 21.17 -2.27 7.50
N LEU A 166 19.97 -2.39 8.09
CA LEU A 166 19.73 -2.97 9.40
C LEU A 166 20.66 -2.35 10.46
N ASP A 167 20.87 -1.03 10.34
CA ASP A 167 21.78 -0.25 11.18
C ASP A 167 21.12 0.05 12.52
N GLY A 168 21.40 -0.78 13.52
CA GLY A 168 20.84 -0.55 14.84
C GLY A 168 21.33 0.74 15.55
N ASP A 169 22.35 1.45 15.05
CA ASP A 169 22.73 2.79 15.55
C ASP A 169 21.76 3.86 15.02
N ASP A 170 20.97 3.51 14.00
CA ASP A 170 19.90 4.33 13.47
C ASP A 170 18.52 4.02 14.04
N LEU A 171 18.43 3.24 15.12
CA LEU A 171 17.17 3.03 15.83
C LEU A 171 16.61 4.35 16.40
N ALA A 172 15.30 4.51 16.32
CA ALA A 172 14.58 5.64 16.89
C ALA A 172 14.36 5.44 18.40
N ASP A 173 14.41 6.54 19.17
CA ASP A 173 14.21 6.52 20.64
C ASP A 173 12.84 5.94 21.06
N GLU A 174 11.81 6.05 20.21
CA GLU A 174 10.52 5.42 20.49
C GLU A 174 10.58 3.90 20.38
N ALA A 175 11.29 3.40 19.37
CA ALA A 175 11.49 1.98 19.17
C ALA A 175 12.25 1.39 20.35
N ILE A 176 13.35 2.03 20.73
CA ILE A 176 14.15 1.70 21.90
C ILE A 176 13.28 1.58 23.16
N ARG A 177 12.43 2.59 23.43
CA ARG A 177 11.56 2.58 24.62
C ARG A 177 10.47 1.51 24.53
N SER A 178 9.87 1.32 23.37
CA SER A 178 8.87 0.25 23.15
C SER A 178 9.49 -1.12 23.43
N ILE A 179 10.70 -1.38 22.94
CA ILE A 179 11.36 -2.67 23.16
C ILE A 179 11.77 -2.85 24.63
N CYS A 180 12.32 -1.81 25.26
CA CYS A 180 12.62 -1.84 26.70
C CYS A 180 11.39 -2.25 27.52
N GLU A 181 10.22 -1.69 27.22
CA GLU A 181 8.98 -2.05 27.90
C GLU A 181 8.56 -3.50 27.61
N ASP A 182 8.70 -3.98 26.36
CA ASP A 182 8.38 -5.36 25.94
C ASP A 182 9.19 -6.40 26.74
N VAL A 183 10.48 -6.13 26.94
CA VAL A 183 11.37 -6.99 27.74
C VAL A 183 11.30 -6.71 29.25
N GLY A 184 10.38 -5.84 29.70
CA GLY A 184 10.09 -5.57 31.11
C GLY A 184 11.07 -4.63 31.82
N ILE A 185 11.79 -3.78 31.08
CA ILE A 185 12.72 -2.76 31.58
C ILE A 185 11.99 -1.42 31.75
N SER A 186 12.15 -0.77 32.90
CA SER A 186 11.53 0.54 33.17
C SER A 186 12.17 1.67 32.36
N ASN A 187 11.39 2.69 31.98
CA ASN A 187 11.87 3.85 31.21
C ASN A 187 13.11 4.55 31.82
N ASP A 188 13.14 4.78 33.14
CA ASP A 188 14.32 5.37 33.82
C ASP A 188 15.59 4.50 33.70
N ALA A 189 15.42 3.18 33.58
CA ALA A 189 16.52 2.25 33.33
C ALA A 189 16.86 2.23 31.83
N CYS A 190 15.86 2.27 30.95
CA CYS A 190 16.05 2.34 29.50
C CYS A 190 16.90 3.56 29.09
N ASP A 191 16.63 4.75 29.67
CA ASP A 191 17.38 5.98 29.40
C ASP A 191 18.86 5.93 29.87
N GLY A 192 19.20 5.02 30.79
CA GLY A 192 20.53 4.89 31.40
C GLY A 192 21.37 3.73 30.89
N LEU A 193 20.83 2.89 30.02
CA LEU A 193 21.48 1.68 29.52
C LEU A 193 22.26 1.97 28.24
N SER A 194 23.51 2.40 28.38
CA SER A 194 24.47 2.54 27.28
C SER A 194 24.95 1.22 26.66
N GLU A 195 24.29 0.09 26.94
CA GLU A 195 24.66 -1.27 26.51
C GLU A 195 23.51 -1.91 25.72
N PHE A 196 23.11 -1.23 24.64
CA PHE A 196 21.98 -1.59 23.78
C PHE A 196 22.10 -2.95 23.08
N ASP A 197 23.28 -3.59 23.03
CA ASP A 197 23.53 -4.86 22.35
C ASP A 197 22.53 -5.97 22.74
N VAL A 198 22.15 -6.09 24.02
CA VAL A 198 21.25 -7.17 24.50
C VAL A 198 19.81 -7.04 23.98
N ILE A 199 19.41 -5.86 23.49
CA ILE A 199 18.04 -5.54 23.03
C ILE A 199 18.03 -5.22 21.53
N ARG A 200 19.04 -4.47 21.07
CA ARG A 200 19.28 -4.15 19.66
C ARG A 200 19.52 -5.42 18.85
N ASP A 201 20.37 -6.32 19.34
CA ASP A 201 20.76 -7.51 18.59
C ASP A 201 19.54 -8.41 18.34
N PRO A 202 18.65 -8.72 19.31
CA PRO A 202 17.44 -9.48 19.02
C PRO A 202 16.46 -8.83 18.02
N LEU A 203 16.34 -7.50 17.99
CA LEU A 203 15.49 -6.81 17.00
C LEU A 203 16.13 -6.85 15.60
N VAL A 204 17.44 -6.56 15.52
CA VAL A 204 18.19 -6.64 14.28
C VAL A 204 18.17 -8.08 13.78
N ASP A 205 18.41 -9.07 14.64
CA ASP A 205 18.34 -10.50 14.33
C ASP A 205 16.93 -10.89 13.87
N ALA A 206 15.86 -10.44 14.53
CA ALA A 206 14.49 -10.73 14.09
C ALA A 206 14.16 -10.10 12.73
N LEU A 207 14.64 -8.87 12.46
CA LEU A 207 14.46 -8.22 11.16
C LEU A 207 15.32 -8.87 10.08
N VAL A 208 16.58 -9.21 10.37
CA VAL A 208 17.48 -9.95 9.48
C VAL A 208 16.90 -11.31 9.17
N ASP A 209 16.53 -12.11 10.18
CA ASP A 209 15.93 -13.44 10.01
C ASP A 209 14.65 -13.34 9.18
N PHE A 210 13.83 -12.30 9.40
CA PHE A 210 12.65 -12.05 8.59
C PHE A 210 12.98 -11.72 7.12
N PHE A 211 13.92 -10.80 6.86
CA PHE A 211 14.32 -10.46 5.48
C PHE A 211 14.99 -11.64 4.76
N VAL A 212 15.79 -12.41 5.48
CA VAL A 212 16.41 -13.65 4.98
C VAL A 212 15.34 -14.70 4.69
N ASP A 213 14.35 -14.89 5.58
CA ASP A 213 13.28 -15.88 5.38
C ASP A 213 12.30 -15.46 4.27
N ALA A 214 12.01 -14.16 4.14
CA ALA A 214 11.06 -13.64 3.16
C ALA A 214 11.66 -13.52 1.75
N TYR A 215 12.97 -13.26 1.63
CA TYR A 215 13.60 -12.94 0.34
C TYR A 215 14.82 -13.81 -0.01
N ASP A 216 15.23 -14.77 0.82
CA ASP A 216 16.43 -15.60 0.66
C ASP A 216 17.73 -14.78 0.45
N VAL A 217 17.78 -13.54 0.98
CA VAL A 217 18.88 -12.58 0.84
C VAL A 217 19.18 -11.82 2.14
N GLU A 218 20.43 -11.38 2.32
CA GLU A 218 20.86 -10.61 3.51
C GLU A 218 20.23 -9.20 3.59
N THR A 219 19.91 -8.58 2.45
CA THR A 219 19.23 -7.27 2.37
C THR A 219 18.25 -7.24 1.21
N PRO A 220 17.06 -6.61 1.36
CA PRO A 220 16.14 -6.47 0.24
C PRO A 220 16.81 -5.62 -0.85
N CYS A 221 16.85 -6.12 -2.08
CA CYS A 221 17.33 -5.36 -3.24
C CYS A 221 18.78 -4.85 -3.08
N GLY A 222 19.70 -5.74 -2.67
CA GLY A 222 21.05 -5.41 -2.21
C GLY A 222 21.94 -4.68 -3.24
N ALA A 223 21.78 -4.90 -4.55
CA ALA A 223 22.56 -4.17 -5.56
C ALA A 223 22.17 -2.68 -5.65
N VAL A 224 21.04 -2.29 -5.05
CA VAL A 224 20.53 -0.92 -5.06
C VAL A 224 20.44 -0.35 -3.64
N LEU A 225 19.64 -0.95 -2.75
CA LEU A 225 19.25 -0.31 -1.49
C LEU A 225 20.36 -0.29 -0.43
N ASP A 226 21.31 -1.21 -0.49
CA ASP A 226 22.40 -1.31 0.47
C ASP A 226 23.26 -0.03 0.50
N GLY A 227 23.45 0.53 1.69
CA GLY A 227 24.19 1.77 1.94
C GLY A 227 25.68 1.67 1.64
N ARG A 228 26.21 0.44 1.49
CA ARG A 228 27.60 0.18 1.09
C ARG A 228 27.82 0.40 -0.41
N ASN A 229 26.75 0.45 -1.22
CA ASN A 229 26.86 0.70 -2.65
C ASN A 229 27.50 2.06 -2.95
N THR A 230 28.52 2.05 -3.81
CA THR A 230 29.13 3.28 -4.31
C THR A 230 28.28 3.90 -5.42
N GLU A 231 28.51 5.17 -5.74
CA GLU A 231 27.90 5.81 -6.91
C GLU A 231 28.13 5.01 -8.20
N ALA A 232 29.30 4.39 -8.35
CA ALA A 232 29.58 3.57 -9.53
C ALA A 232 28.74 2.29 -9.58
N ASP A 233 28.35 1.74 -8.44
CA ASP A 233 27.50 0.55 -8.34
C ASP A 233 26.06 0.91 -8.72
N LEU A 234 25.55 2.02 -8.15
CA LEU A 234 24.22 2.55 -8.47
C LEU A 234 24.09 2.94 -9.95
N GLN A 235 25.14 3.50 -10.56
CA GLN A 235 25.12 3.80 -11.99
C GLN A 235 25.10 2.53 -12.87
N ARG A 236 25.69 1.41 -12.41
CA ARG A 236 25.58 0.12 -13.13
C ARG A 236 24.17 -0.43 -13.03
N ALA A 237 23.57 -0.46 -11.84
CA ALA A 237 22.17 -0.88 -11.66
C ALA A 237 21.21 0.00 -12.47
N ARG A 238 21.40 1.33 -12.47
CA ARG A 238 20.59 2.27 -13.26
C ARG A 238 20.72 2.02 -14.75
N ALA A 239 21.95 1.80 -15.24
CA ALA A 239 22.20 1.49 -16.64
C ALA A 239 21.54 0.16 -17.05
N PHE A 240 21.59 -0.86 -16.18
CA PHE A 240 20.90 -2.12 -16.39
C PHE A 240 19.38 -1.94 -16.42
N ASN A 241 18.77 -1.25 -15.46
CA ASN A 241 17.33 -0.99 -15.40
C ASN A 241 16.81 -0.30 -16.68
N LEU A 242 17.55 0.71 -17.17
CA LEU A 242 17.24 1.39 -18.44
C LEU A 242 17.37 0.44 -19.64
N ALA A 243 18.44 -0.35 -19.70
CA ALA A 243 18.67 -1.30 -20.78
C ALA A 243 17.63 -2.43 -20.80
N LEU A 244 17.22 -2.90 -19.61
CA LEU A 244 16.15 -3.87 -19.44
C LEU A 244 14.85 -3.31 -20.02
N ASN A 245 14.42 -2.11 -19.63
CA ASN A 245 13.20 -1.51 -20.17
C ASN A 245 13.25 -1.31 -21.70
N GLN A 246 14.40 -0.94 -22.25
CA GLN A 246 14.59 -0.88 -23.70
C GLN A 246 14.45 -2.27 -24.34
N LEU A 247 15.01 -3.31 -23.72
CA LEU A 247 14.88 -4.70 -24.17
C LEU A 247 13.41 -5.15 -24.16
N LEU A 248 12.63 -4.84 -23.12
CA LEU A 248 11.20 -5.18 -23.05
C LEU A 248 10.43 -4.54 -24.21
N GLU A 249 10.66 -3.25 -24.48
CA GLU A 249 10.04 -2.53 -25.60
C GLU A 249 10.39 -3.17 -26.95
N ASP A 250 11.69 -3.43 -27.17
CA ASP A 250 12.19 -3.98 -28.43
C ASP A 250 11.63 -5.39 -28.67
N LYS A 251 11.53 -6.21 -27.62
CA LYS A 251 10.94 -7.55 -27.68
C LYS A 251 9.46 -7.50 -27.98
N ALA A 252 8.68 -6.67 -27.27
CA ALA A 252 7.26 -6.50 -27.54
C ALA A 252 7.01 -6.10 -29.01
N ARG A 253 7.81 -5.15 -29.53
CA ARG A 253 7.75 -4.71 -30.93
C ARG A 253 8.12 -5.83 -31.91
N ALA A 254 9.20 -6.56 -31.65
CA ALA A 254 9.66 -7.64 -32.53
C ALA A 254 8.63 -8.77 -32.62
N TRP A 255 8.02 -9.15 -31.49
CA TRP A 255 6.98 -10.18 -31.44
C TRP A 255 5.66 -9.75 -32.08
N ASN A 256 5.26 -8.48 -31.96
CA ASN A 256 4.12 -7.95 -32.73
C ASN A 256 4.34 -7.97 -34.25
N LEU A 257 5.58 -7.85 -34.71
CA LEU A 257 5.91 -7.87 -36.13
C LEU A 257 6.06 -9.28 -36.71
N SER A 258 6.28 -10.28 -35.86
CA SER A 258 6.62 -11.65 -36.30
C SER A 258 5.41 -12.59 -36.38
N GLN A 259 4.28 -12.22 -35.81
CA GLN A 259 3.06 -13.02 -35.77
C GLN A 259 1.81 -12.13 -35.69
N ASP A 260 0.66 -12.66 -36.16
CA ASP A 260 -0.64 -11.96 -36.13
C ASP A 260 -1.66 -12.63 -35.18
N ARG A 261 -1.23 -13.62 -34.38
CA ARG A 261 -2.10 -14.43 -33.53
C ARG A 261 -2.49 -13.72 -32.24
N ILE A 262 -1.58 -12.96 -31.65
CA ILE A 262 -1.79 -12.21 -30.41
C ILE A 262 -1.30 -10.77 -30.56
N GLU A 263 -1.92 -9.86 -29.81
CA GLU A 263 -1.52 -8.45 -29.75
C GLU A 263 -0.77 -8.18 -28.44
N ILE A 264 0.42 -7.58 -28.52
CA ILE A 264 1.21 -7.16 -27.35
C ILE A 264 1.15 -5.63 -27.25
N LEU A 265 0.56 -5.10 -26.18
CA LEU A 265 0.55 -3.68 -25.86
C LEU A 265 1.64 -3.42 -24.83
N PHE A 266 2.70 -2.69 -25.20
CA PHE A 266 3.77 -2.33 -24.30
C PHE A 266 3.68 -0.87 -23.86
N THR A 267 4.00 -0.60 -22.59
CA THR A 267 4.23 0.75 -22.10
C THR A 267 5.37 0.81 -21.09
N ASN A 268 6.21 1.83 -21.20
CA ASN A 268 7.27 2.08 -20.22
C ASN A 268 6.85 3.06 -19.10
N ARG A 269 5.55 3.40 -19.01
CA ARG A 269 5.06 4.44 -18.08
C ARG A 269 5.35 4.16 -16.62
N ALA A 270 5.49 2.89 -16.20
CA ALA A 270 5.88 2.53 -14.85
C ALA A 270 7.26 3.10 -14.45
N PHE A 271 8.21 3.16 -15.39
CA PHE A 271 9.54 3.75 -15.15
C PHE A 271 9.46 5.27 -14.94
N ASP A 272 8.55 5.93 -15.66
CA ASP A 272 8.40 7.39 -15.63
C ASP A 272 7.51 7.89 -14.47
N VAL A 273 6.96 6.99 -13.65
CA VAL A 273 6.10 7.39 -12.52
C VAL A 273 6.94 8.24 -11.56
N PRO A 274 6.51 9.48 -11.25
CA PRO A 274 7.22 10.29 -10.28
C PRO A 274 7.25 9.56 -8.94
N ILE A 275 8.47 9.21 -8.53
CA ILE A 275 8.69 8.54 -7.26
C ILE A 275 8.56 9.60 -6.20
N ALA A 276 7.56 9.41 -5.36
CA ALA A 276 7.33 10.26 -4.22
C ALA A 276 7.34 9.40 -2.95
N PRO A 277 8.01 9.85 -1.88
CA PRO A 277 8.13 9.11 -0.63
C PRO A 277 6.79 8.56 -0.10
N TYR A 278 5.71 9.33 -0.24
CA TYR A 278 4.36 8.96 0.21
C TYR A 278 3.67 7.86 -0.59
N PHE A 279 4.23 7.42 -1.72
CA PHE A 279 3.76 6.24 -2.46
C PHE A 279 4.37 4.93 -1.96
N VAL A 280 5.31 5.01 -1.02
CA VAL A 280 6.09 3.87 -0.53
C VAL A 280 5.59 3.47 0.84
N SER A 281 5.56 2.17 1.10
CA SER A 281 5.25 1.64 2.43
C SER A 281 6.25 2.19 3.44
N ARG A 282 5.76 2.65 4.58
CA ARG A 282 6.62 3.08 5.70
C ARG A 282 6.97 1.93 6.64
N LEU A 283 6.59 0.69 6.28
CA LEU A 283 6.90 -0.52 7.03
C LEU A 283 8.20 -1.17 6.53
N ASP A 284 8.28 -1.45 5.22
CA ASP A 284 9.47 -2.04 4.61
C ASP A 284 10.33 -1.00 3.86
N CYS A 285 9.84 0.24 3.73
CA CYS A 285 10.46 1.28 2.93
C CYS A 285 10.80 0.83 1.49
N PHE A 286 10.08 -0.12 0.91
CA PHE A 286 10.41 -0.67 -0.40
C PHE A 286 9.17 -0.76 -1.30
N HIS A 287 8.17 -1.52 -0.88
CA HIS A 287 7.02 -1.79 -1.72
C HIS A 287 6.07 -0.59 -1.83
N PRO A 288 5.34 -0.45 -2.95
CA PRO A 288 4.32 0.58 -3.09
C PRO A 288 3.20 0.34 -2.08
N ASN A 289 2.87 1.35 -1.28
CA ASN A 289 1.68 1.31 -0.43
C ASN A 289 0.40 1.43 -1.28
N ARG A 290 -0.80 1.42 -0.67
CA ARG A 290 -2.08 1.57 -1.41
C ARG A 290 -2.09 2.75 -2.38
N ALA A 291 -1.63 3.93 -1.93
CA ALA A 291 -1.57 5.11 -2.79
C ALA A 291 -0.58 4.92 -3.94
N GLY A 292 0.57 4.28 -3.69
CA GLY A 292 1.55 3.91 -4.72
C GLY A 292 0.99 2.93 -5.75
N GLN A 293 0.29 1.88 -5.30
CA GLN A 293 -0.38 0.92 -6.17
C GLN A 293 -1.42 1.62 -7.06
N MET A 294 -2.22 2.52 -6.49
CA MET A 294 -3.21 3.30 -7.24
C MET A 294 -2.56 4.22 -8.27
N LYS A 295 -1.45 4.87 -7.91
CA LYS A 295 -0.67 5.71 -8.83
C LYS A 295 -0.06 4.90 -9.97
N LEU A 296 0.51 3.74 -9.68
CA LEU A 296 1.04 2.81 -10.69
C LEU A 296 -0.07 2.37 -11.65
N ALA A 297 -1.23 1.97 -11.13
CA ALA A 297 -2.38 1.57 -11.96
C ALA A 297 -2.78 2.67 -12.94
N GLU A 298 -2.85 3.91 -12.48
CA GLU A 298 -3.23 5.06 -13.31
C GLU A 298 -2.18 5.39 -14.38
N GLU A 299 -0.90 5.43 -14.05
CA GLU A 299 0.15 5.78 -15.01
C GLU A 299 0.39 4.66 -16.05
N ILE A 300 0.33 3.40 -15.61
CA ILE A 300 0.38 2.24 -16.52
C ILE A 300 -0.84 2.26 -17.45
N TRP A 301 -2.04 2.51 -16.92
CA TRP A 301 -3.25 2.62 -17.75
C TRP A 301 -3.18 3.78 -18.75
N ARG A 302 -2.64 4.95 -18.35
CA ARG A 302 -2.34 6.06 -19.28
C ARG A 302 -1.44 5.62 -20.43
N GLY A 303 -0.56 4.67 -20.17
CA GLY A 303 0.30 4.03 -21.17
C GLY A 303 -0.46 3.20 -22.20
N PHE A 304 -1.39 2.37 -21.74
CA PHE A 304 -2.17 1.49 -22.62
C PHE A 304 -3.35 2.20 -23.31
N ALA A 305 -4.02 3.10 -22.61
CA ALA A 305 -5.25 3.74 -23.05
C ALA A 305 -5.27 5.24 -22.68
N PRO A 306 -4.44 6.08 -23.33
CA PRO A 306 -4.26 7.48 -22.95
C PRO A 306 -5.52 8.35 -23.07
N LEU A 307 -6.43 8.02 -24.00
CA LEU A 307 -7.71 8.72 -24.17
C LEU A 307 -8.74 8.33 -23.10
N GLU A 308 -8.47 7.24 -22.40
CA GLU A 308 -9.32 6.61 -21.40
C GLU A 308 -8.79 6.81 -19.97
N ALA A 309 -7.70 7.55 -19.83
CA ALA A 309 -7.19 7.98 -18.54
C ALA A 309 -8.17 9.01 -17.95
N GLY A 310 -8.93 8.57 -16.95
CA GLY A 310 -9.90 9.43 -16.24
C GLY A 310 -9.23 10.64 -15.59
N ASN A 311 -10.06 11.53 -15.02
CA ASN A 311 -9.56 12.60 -14.19
C ASN A 311 -9.23 12.06 -12.79
N VAL A 312 -8.00 12.25 -12.32
CA VAL A 312 -7.55 11.82 -11.00
C VAL A 312 -7.22 13.03 -10.13
N ALA A 313 -7.54 12.94 -8.85
CA ALA A 313 -7.12 13.88 -7.83
C ALA A 313 -6.37 13.10 -6.75
N PHE A 314 -5.23 13.64 -6.34
CA PHE A 314 -4.38 13.03 -5.34
C PHE A 314 -3.86 14.10 -4.40
N PHE A 315 -4.11 13.92 -3.10
CA PHE A 315 -3.74 14.88 -2.08
C PHE A 315 -3.08 14.17 -0.90
N VAL A 316 -1.95 14.71 -0.44
CA VAL A 316 -1.16 14.13 0.66
C VAL A 316 -0.66 15.20 1.60
N ASP A 317 -0.77 14.90 2.89
CA ASP A 317 -0.04 15.58 3.97
C ASP A 317 0.67 14.56 4.85
N GLU A 318 1.99 14.70 4.99
CA GLU A 318 2.79 13.98 5.99
C GLU A 318 3.31 14.91 7.09
N PHE A 319 2.87 16.19 7.08
CA PHE A 319 3.19 17.19 8.10
C PHE A 319 4.68 17.40 8.37
N ASP A 320 5.57 17.23 7.39
CA ASP A 320 6.99 17.57 7.55
C ASP A 320 7.22 19.08 7.72
N SER A 321 6.24 19.89 7.31
CA SER A 321 6.19 21.34 7.46
C SER A 321 5.23 21.74 8.57
N GLU A 322 5.70 22.61 9.48
CA GLU A 322 4.87 23.27 10.50
C GLU A 322 3.81 24.21 9.90
N ASP A 323 3.95 24.62 8.63
CA ASP A 323 2.97 25.45 7.95
C ASP A 323 1.77 24.61 7.48
N LEU A 324 0.68 24.71 8.23
CA LEU A 324 -0.61 24.06 7.97
C LEU A 324 -1.26 24.40 6.61
N CYS A 325 -0.77 25.43 5.91
CA CYS A 325 -1.20 25.80 4.56
C CYS A 325 -0.32 25.21 3.46
N THR A 326 0.99 25.12 3.69
CA THR A 326 1.94 24.59 2.71
C THR A 326 2.46 23.24 3.16
N GLN A 327 1.81 22.20 2.65
CA GLN A 327 2.19 20.82 2.90
C GLN A 327 2.99 20.31 1.68
N GLU A 328 4.07 19.57 1.92
CA GLU A 328 5.22 19.52 1.00
C GLU A 328 5.04 18.73 -0.30
N PHE A 329 3.93 18.02 -0.44
CA PHE A 329 3.84 16.90 -1.39
C PHE A 329 2.80 17.05 -2.48
N THR A 330 1.68 17.70 -2.18
CA THR A 330 0.63 18.02 -3.16
C THR A 330 0.15 19.45 -2.97
N ILE A 331 -0.34 20.06 -4.04
CA ILE A 331 -0.91 21.41 -3.94
C ILE A 331 -2.33 21.28 -3.41
N TRP A 332 -2.56 21.97 -2.30
CA TRP A 332 -3.88 22.10 -1.69
C TRP A 332 -4.41 23.51 -1.91
N ASP A 333 -5.69 23.61 -2.26
CA ASP A 333 -6.37 24.90 -2.43
C ASP A 333 -6.79 25.54 -1.09
N SER A 334 -6.56 24.85 0.03
CA SER A 334 -6.92 25.28 1.38
C SER A 334 -5.89 24.85 2.42
N CYS A 335 -5.91 25.52 3.58
CA CYS A 335 -5.10 25.14 4.73
C CYS A 335 -5.85 24.16 5.63
N TRP A 336 -5.15 23.57 6.61
CA TRP A 336 -5.84 23.13 7.83
C TRP A 336 -6.29 24.37 8.62
N TYR A 337 -7.56 24.39 9.03
CA TYR A 337 -8.16 25.46 9.82
C TYR A 337 -8.62 24.93 11.17
N ASP A 338 -8.07 25.49 12.25
CA ASP A 338 -8.55 25.25 13.60
C ASP A 338 -9.59 26.32 14.00
N HIS A 339 -10.68 25.89 14.62
CA HIS A 339 -11.72 26.80 15.11
C HIS A 339 -12.57 26.17 16.21
N GLY A 340 -13.33 26.99 16.92
CA GLY A 340 -14.20 26.55 18.01
C GLY A 340 -13.91 27.30 19.31
N ASP A 341 -14.08 26.61 20.44
CA ASP A 341 -13.79 27.17 21.73
C ASP A 341 -12.28 27.32 21.98
N PRO A 342 -11.85 28.35 22.75
CA PRO A 342 -10.48 28.45 23.21
C PRO A 342 -10.16 27.35 24.24
N GLY A 343 -8.88 27.00 24.36
CA GLY A 343 -8.38 25.98 25.29
C GLY A 343 -7.89 24.71 24.62
N PHE A 344 -7.49 24.81 23.35
CA PHE A 344 -6.84 23.77 22.57
C PHE A 344 -5.60 24.36 21.89
N THR A 345 -4.62 23.51 21.65
CA THR A 345 -3.46 23.76 20.80
C THR A 345 -3.57 22.85 19.58
N VAL A 346 -3.37 23.44 18.40
CA VAL A 346 -3.34 22.73 17.12
C VAL A 346 -2.05 23.13 16.42
N GLY A 347 -1.28 22.14 16.00
CA GLY A 347 0.00 22.38 15.32
C GLY A 347 0.69 21.08 14.97
N VAL A 348 1.75 21.19 14.18
CA VAL A 348 2.63 20.05 13.88
C VAL A 348 3.60 19.87 15.04
N ASP A 349 3.68 18.65 15.57
CA ASP A 349 4.62 18.31 16.64
C ASP A 349 6.06 18.18 16.11
N ASP A 350 7.02 17.99 17.01
CA ASP A 350 8.44 17.83 16.69
C ASP A 350 8.78 16.58 15.85
N ARG A 351 7.76 15.82 15.46
CA ARG A 351 7.84 14.55 14.76
C ARG A 351 6.99 14.52 13.51
N SER A 352 6.64 15.68 12.96
CA SER A 352 5.88 15.79 11.72
C SER A 352 4.48 15.17 11.85
N ARG A 353 3.74 15.47 12.94
CA ARG A 353 2.35 15.02 13.10
C ARG A 353 1.46 16.16 13.51
N LEU A 354 0.29 16.26 12.89
CA LEU A 354 -0.72 17.22 13.30
C LEU A 354 -1.30 16.81 14.66
N GLU A 355 -0.99 17.56 15.70
CA GLU A 355 -1.50 17.36 17.05
C GLU A 355 -2.69 18.28 17.33
N ILE A 356 -3.75 17.70 17.90
CA ILE A 356 -4.91 18.38 18.45
C ILE A 356 -4.91 18.09 19.95
N ALA A 357 -4.40 19.03 20.75
CA ALA A 357 -4.23 18.87 22.19
C ALA A 357 -5.12 19.82 22.98
N LYS A 358 -5.61 19.37 24.13
CA LYS A 358 -6.45 20.18 25.01
C LYS A 358 -5.61 20.81 26.12
N GLU A 359 -5.79 22.11 26.33
CA GLU A 359 -5.02 22.93 27.29
C GLU A 359 -5.78 23.20 28.60
N THR A 360 -7.07 22.83 28.66
CA THR A 360 -7.92 23.11 29.82
C THR A 360 -8.84 21.94 30.12
N SER A 361 -9.17 21.69 31.39
CA SER A 361 -10.18 20.68 31.77
C SER A 361 -11.63 21.19 31.65
N ASN A 362 -11.88 22.25 30.88
CA ASN A 362 -13.22 22.81 30.70
C ASN A 362 -14.01 22.03 29.63
N ARG A 363 -15.34 22.11 29.71
CA ARG A 363 -16.27 21.55 28.71
C ARG A 363 -16.28 22.47 27.48
N ARG A 364 -15.44 22.16 26.50
CA ARG A 364 -15.13 22.98 25.33
C ARG A 364 -15.02 22.06 24.13
N GLN A 365 -15.42 22.54 22.98
CA GLN A 365 -15.33 21.82 21.71
C GLN A 365 -14.46 22.58 20.72
N HIS A 366 -13.68 21.85 19.94
CA HIS A 366 -12.79 22.39 18.93
C HIS A 366 -12.84 21.54 17.67
N PHE A 367 -12.49 22.15 16.55
CA PHE A 367 -12.59 21.58 15.22
C PHE A 367 -11.31 21.88 14.45
N VAL A 368 -10.81 20.90 13.72
CA VAL A 368 -9.71 21.06 12.77
C VAL A 368 -10.19 20.55 11.43
N THR A 369 -10.23 21.41 10.42
CA THR A 369 -10.92 21.18 9.14
C THR A 369 -10.00 21.42 7.95
N ARG A 370 -10.19 20.67 6.86
CA ARG A 370 -9.55 20.92 5.57
C ARG A 370 -10.55 20.76 4.43
N ASP A 371 -10.45 21.63 3.42
CA ASP A 371 -11.27 21.52 2.21
C ASP A 371 -10.56 20.62 1.19
N LEU A 372 -11.25 19.57 0.74
CA LEU A 372 -10.78 18.67 -0.32
C LEU A 372 -11.20 19.18 -1.73
N GLY A 373 -12.11 20.16 -1.79
CA GLY A 373 -12.54 20.82 -3.02
C GLY A 373 -13.68 20.09 -3.74
N ASP A 374 -13.74 20.30 -5.07
CA ASP A 374 -14.75 19.71 -5.94
C ASP A 374 -14.31 18.32 -6.41
N LEU A 375 -15.02 17.29 -5.91
CA LEU A 375 -14.85 15.90 -6.33
C LEU A 375 -16.08 15.38 -7.10
N SER A 376 -17.00 16.27 -7.52
CA SER A 376 -18.28 15.87 -8.13
C SER A 376 -18.15 15.26 -9.52
N ASP A 377 -17.02 15.47 -10.19
CA ASP A 377 -16.68 14.83 -11.48
C ASP A 377 -16.02 13.46 -11.30
N LYS A 378 -15.77 13.02 -10.06
CA LYS A 378 -15.18 11.73 -9.74
C LYS A 378 -16.27 10.65 -9.63
N THR A 379 -15.88 9.39 -9.80
CA THR A 379 -16.76 8.22 -9.61
C THR A 379 -16.48 7.54 -8.28
N PHE A 380 -15.24 7.65 -7.78
CA PHE A 380 -14.85 7.10 -6.50
C PHE A 380 -13.84 8.03 -5.83
N ALA A 381 -13.85 8.07 -4.50
CA ALA A 381 -12.87 8.82 -3.70
C ALA A 381 -12.64 8.15 -2.36
N TRP A 382 -11.39 7.98 -1.98
CA TRP A 382 -10.97 7.22 -0.83
C TRP A 382 -9.97 8.04 -0.02
N LEU A 383 -9.98 7.86 1.30
CA LEU A 383 -9.13 8.62 2.23
C LEU A 383 -8.54 7.71 3.30
N SER A 384 -7.29 7.98 3.70
CA SER A 384 -6.65 7.32 4.83
C SER A 384 -5.74 8.28 5.58
N PHE A 385 -5.47 7.98 6.84
CA PHE A 385 -4.49 8.65 7.68
C PHE A 385 -4.16 7.75 8.86
N ASN A 386 -3.10 8.08 9.58
CA ASN A 386 -2.71 7.44 10.82
C ASN A 386 -3.10 8.30 12.00
N HIS A 387 -3.35 7.69 13.16
CA HIS A 387 -3.74 8.41 14.36
C HIS A 387 -3.07 7.87 15.63
N LYS A 388 -2.90 8.72 16.65
CA LYS A 388 -2.38 8.34 17.97
C LYS A 388 -3.08 9.15 19.04
N ARG A 389 -3.75 8.50 19.99
CA ARG A 389 -4.36 9.13 21.18
C ARG A 389 -3.32 9.19 22.30
N GLN A 390 -3.29 10.30 23.03
CA GLN A 390 -2.47 10.44 24.22
C GLN A 390 -3.32 10.89 25.39
N TYR A 391 -3.09 10.23 26.53
CA TYR A 391 -3.71 10.53 27.82
C TYR A 391 -5.24 10.42 27.89
N PHE A 392 -5.90 9.79 26.91
CA PHE A 392 -7.31 9.50 27.03
C PHE A 392 -7.50 8.54 28.21
N ASP A 393 -8.38 8.84 29.14
CA ASP A 393 -8.54 8.10 30.38
C ASP A 393 -9.93 7.47 30.55
N ASP A 394 -10.93 7.92 29.80
CA ASP A 394 -12.25 7.30 29.78
C ASP A 394 -12.96 7.34 28.42
N GLY A 395 -14.14 6.72 28.36
CA GLY A 395 -14.98 6.73 27.15
C GLY A 395 -15.57 8.09 26.78
N GLY A 396 -15.42 9.11 27.62
CA GLY A 396 -15.77 10.48 27.29
C GLY A 396 -14.69 11.20 26.48
N ASP A 397 -13.47 10.68 26.44
CA ASP A 397 -12.39 11.23 25.63
C ASP A 397 -12.54 10.71 24.22
N TYR A 398 -12.80 11.64 23.30
CA TYR A 398 -12.91 11.29 21.91
C TYR A 398 -12.63 12.44 20.96
N VAL A 399 -12.21 12.07 19.75
CA VAL A 399 -12.20 12.92 18.56
C VAL A 399 -12.98 12.20 17.48
N ILE A 400 -13.98 12.87 16.90
CA ILE A 400 -14.80 12.36 15.80
C ILE A 400 -14.17 12.79 14.49
N PHE A 401 -14.03 11.86 13.54
CA PHE A 401 -13.71 12.15 12.15
C PHE A 401 -14.99 12.27 11.33
N GLU A 402 -15.23 13.43 10.73
CA GLU A 402 -16.43 13.72 9.95
C GLU A 402 -16.07 14.18 8.53
N VAL A 403 -16.92 13.84 7.55
CA VAL A 403 -16.87 14.36 6.17
C VAL A 403 -18.09 15.24 5.90
N HIS A 404 -17.85 16.39 5.29
CA HIS A 404 -18.90 17.26 4.77
C HIS A 404 -19.18 16.94 3.32
N ALA A 405 -20.45 16.72 3.00
CA ALA A 405 -20.93 16.66 1.63
C ALA A 405 -22.37 17.15 1.54
N ASN A 406 -22.71 17.81 0.44
CA ASN A 406 -24.08 18.25 0.16
C ASN A 406 -24.75 19.06 1.31
N GLY A 407 -23.95 19.85 2.03
CA GLY A 407 -24.43 20.74 3.10
C GLY A 407 -24.64 20.06 4.46
N SER A 408 -24.10 18.86 4.68
CA SER A 408 -24.20 18.14 5.95
C SER A 408 -22.89 17.45 6.31
N TRP A 409 -22.60 17.36 7.61
CA TRP A 409 -21.49 16.60 8.16
C TRP A 409 -21.94 15.17 8.49
N HIS A 410 -21.09 14.21 8.18
CA HIS A 410 -21.32 12.78 8.36
C HIS A 410 -20.15 12.20 9.14
N GLU A 411 -20.42 11.57 10.27
CA GLU A 411 -19.43 10.83 11.06
C GLU A 411 -18.96 9.60 10.27
N LEU A 412 -17.63 9.48 10.13
CA LEU A 412 -16.96 8.35 9.50
C LEU A 412 -16.26 7.48 10.54
N ASP A 413 -15.70 8.08 11.60
CA ASP A 413 -15.06 7.35 12.68
C ASP A 413 -15.04 8.13 13.99
N ILE A 414 -14.71 7.44 15.09
CA ILE A 414 -14.53 8.00 16.41
C ILE A 414 -13.30 7.39 17.12
N PHE A 415 -12.31 8.22 17.38
CA PHE A 415 -11.15 7.84 18.20
C PHE A 415 -11.53 8.05 19.66
N GLN A 416 -11.97 7.00 20.36
CA GLN A 416 -12.56 7.08 21.70
C GLN A 416 -12.00 6.06 22.68
N GLY A 417 -12.04 6.39 23.98
CA GLY A 417 -11.79 5.45 25.07
C GLY A 417 -10.39 5.60 25.66
N GLY A 418 -10.22 5.06 26.87
CA GLY A 418 -8.95 5.13 27.59
C GLY A 418 -7.81 4.59 26.73
N GLY A 419 -6.82 5.42 26.47
CA GLY A 419 -5.75 5.16 25.54
C GLY A 419 -4.62 6.18 25.68
N ASN A 420 -3.45 5.67 26.04
CA ASN A 420 -2.20 6.30 25.66
C ASN A 420 -1.59 5.40 24.61
N ASP A 421 -1.96 5.64 23.35
CA ASP A 421 -1.51 4.85 22.23
C ASP A 421 0.02 4.93 22.17
N ARG A 422 0.67 3.77 22.19
CA ARG A 422 2.13 3.67 22.25
C ARG A 422 2.75 4.06 20.91
N ASN A 423 2.21 3.50 19.84
CA ASN A 423 2.56 3.78 18.46
C ASN A 423 1.38 4.44 17.72
N GLY A 424 1.64 4.94 16.51
CA GLY A 424 0.54 5.35 15.63
C GLY A 424 -0.25 4.13 15.17
N HIS A 425 -1.56 4.29 15.05
CA HIS A 425 -2.51 3.31 14.52
C HIS A 425 -2.82 3.63 13.07
N PRO A 426 -3.01 2.61 12.22
CA PRO A 426 -3.55 2.84 10.90
C PRO A 426 -4.99 3.29 11.07
N GLY A 427 -5.37 4.42 10.48
CA GLY A 427 -6.77 4.69 10.26
C GLY A 427 -7.32 3.73 9.21
N GLU A 428 -8.64 3.56 9.22
CA GLU A 428 -9.35 2.85 8.16
C GLU A 428 -9.13 3.53 6.81
N TYR A 429 -9.35 2.79 5.72
CA TYR A 429 -9.51 3.38 4.40
C TYR A 429 -10.97 3.80 4.22
N TYR A 430 -11.24 5.08 4.39
CA TYR A 430 -12.58 5.64 4.35
C TYR A 430 -13.06 5.81 2.91
N ASP A 431 -14.12 5.09 2.54
CA ASP A 431 -14.79 5.30 1.25
C ASP A 431 -15.57 6.62 1.26
N LEU A 432 -15.00 7.63 0.60
CA LEU A 432 -15.63 8.93 0.39
C LEU A 432 -16.58 8.94 -0.82
N THR A 433 -16.70 7.84 -1.58
CA THR A 433 -17.56 7.75 -2.77
C THR A 433 -19.01 8.18 -2.53
N PRO A 434 -19.65 7.82 -1.40
CA PRO A 434 -21.01 8.28 -1.09
C PRO A 434 -21.14 9.80 -0.87
N TYR A 435 -20.01 10.49 -0.66
CA TYR A 435 -19.91 11.89 -0.25
C TYR A 435 -19.34 12.79 -1.35
N LEU A 436 -19.14 12.28 -2.57
CA LEU A 436 -18.71 13.06 -3.72
C LEU A 436 -19.66 14.24 -3.95
N SER A 437 -19.12 15.44 -3.94
CA SER A 437 -19.85 16.69 -4.16
C SER A 437 -18.88 17.80 -4.58
N SER A 438 -19.42 18.98 -4.89
CA SER A 438 -18.60 20.14 -5.27
C SER A 438 -17.94 20.86 -4.09
N ASP A 439 -18.12 20.34 -2.87
CA ASP A 439 -17.71 20.99 -1.62
C ASP A 439 -17.40 19.93 -0.55
N VAL A 440 -16.48 19.01 -0.89
CA VAL A 440 -16.05 17.98 0.04
C VAL A 440 -15.06 18.59 1.04
N ARG A 441 -15.33 18.37 2.33
CA ARG A 441 -14.44 18.79 3.42
C ARG A 441 -14.34 17.69 4.44
N ILE A 442 -13.29 17.71 5.24
CA ILE A 442 -13.09 16.77 6.32
C ILE A 442 -12.76 17.53 7.61
N GLN A 443 -13.19 16.99 8.75
CA GLN A 443 -12.88 17.59 10.04
C GLN A 443 -12.65 16.57 11.14
N PHE A 444 -11.84 16.99 12.10
CA PHE A 444 -11.64 16.33 13.38
C PHE A 444 -12.29 17.19 14.46
N LYS A 445 -13.23 16.60 15.19
CA LYS A 445 -14.08 17.29 16.15
C LYS A 445 -13.85 16.72 17.54
N THR A 446 -13.37 17.55 18.45
CA THR A 446 -13.11 17.12 19.83
C THR A 446 -14.40 16.97 20.64
N SER A 447 -14.32 16.14 21.68
CA SER A 447 -15.40 15.97 22.66
C SER A 447 -15.76 17.29 23.33
N ASP A 448 -17.06 17.60 23.40
CA ASP A 448 -17.61 18.74 24.15
C ASP A 448 -17.84 18.40 25.64
N HIS A 449 -17.57 17.15 26.02
CA HIS A 449 -17.61 16.70 27.40
C HIS A 449 -16.37 17.20 28.18
N GLY A 450 -16.52 17.36 29.49
CA GLY A 450 -15.39 17.74 30.38
C GLY A 450 -14.45 16.58 30.69
N SER A 451 -14.60 15.47 29.95
CA SER A 451 -13.78 14.27 30.03
C SER A 451 -12.40 14.55 29.47
N MET A 452 -12.30 15.13 28.26
CA MET A 452 -10.99 15.51 27.75
C MET A 452 -10.41 16.57 28.69
N LYS A 453 -9.27 16.27 29.31
CA LYS A 453 -8.56 17.10 30.28
C LYS A 453 -7.38 17.80 29.62
N ASN A 454 -6.74 18.64 30.40
CA ASN A 454 -5.47 19.24 30.01
C ASN A 454 -4.42 18.15 29.77
N GLY A 455 -3.82 18.14 28.57
CA GLY A 455 -2.84 17.16 28.14
C GLY A 455 -3.38 16.13 27.15
N ASP A 456 -4.70 15.90 27.10
CA ASP A 456 -5.27 14.90 26.20
C ASP A 456 -5.14 15.35 24.75
N SER A 457 -4.64 14.48 23.89
CA SER A 457 -4.41 14.82 22.49
C SER A 457 -4.66 13.67 21.54
N VAL A 458 -4.95 14.03 20.28
CA VAL A 458 -4.88 13.12 19.14
C VAL A 458 -3.87 13.68 18.16
N ARG A 459 -2.98 12.82 17.67
CA ARG A 459 -2.00 13.13 16.64
C ARG A 459 -2.37 12.41 15.36
N LEU A 460 -2.22 13.08 14.23
CA LEU A 460 -2.60 12.61 12.91
C LEU A 460 -1.40 12.70 11.97
N ASP A 461 -1.25 11.72 11.09
CA ASP A 461 -0.16 11.68 10.10
C ASP A 461 -0.59 10.94 8.82
N ASN A 462 0.18 11.03 7.74
CA ASN A 462 -0.01 10.30 6.49
C ASN A 462 -1.41 10.45 5.91
N PHE A 463 -1.90 11.68 5.89
CA PHE A 463 -3.17 11.98 5.29
C PHE A 463 -3.08 11.80 3.78
N ASN A 464 -3.88 10.90 3.23
CA ASN A 464 -3.90 10.57 1.80
C ASN A 464 -5.34 10.58 1.31
N VAL A 465 -5.62 11.33 0.24
CA VAL A 465 -6.89 11.32 -0.48
C VAL A 465 -6.62 11.00 -1.93
N PHE A 466 -7.32 10.00 -2.45
CA PHE A 466 -7.30 9.65 -3.86
C PHE A 466 -8.72 9.63 -4.40
N ALA A 467 -8.95 10.29 -5.54
CA ALA A 467 -10.23 10.27 -6.23
C ALA A 467 -10.04 10.10 -7.73
N TRP A 468 -10.92 9.35 -8.38
CA TRP A 468 -10.86 9.11 -9.82
C TRP A 468 -12.23 9.15 -10.46
N GLY A 469 -12.31 9.80 -11.62
CA GLY A 469 -13.50 9.94 -12.45
C GLY A 469 -13.63 8.84 -13.50
N PRO A 470 -14.79 8.80 -14.19
CA PRO A 470 -15.02 7.80 -15.20
C PRO A 470 -14.06 8.02 -16.35
N THR A 471 -13.50 6.92 -16.83
CA THR A 471 -12.97 6.82 -18.18
C THR A 471 -14.09 7.18 -19.16
N PRO A 472 -13.92 8.17 -20.06
CA PRO A 472 -14.84 8.32 -21.18
C PRO A 472 -14.78 7.01 -21.95
N LEU A 473 -15.85 6.21 -21.91
CA LEU A 473 -15.94 5.04 -22.78
C LEU A 473 -15.80 5.55 -24.22
N PRO A 474 -14.95 4.94 -25.07
CA PRO A 474 -14.94 5.28 -26.47
C PRO A 474 -16.36 5.13 -27.03
N GLU A 475 -16.81 6.07 -27.87
CA GLU A 475 -18.04 5.87 -28.63
C GLU A 475 -17.96 4.49 -29.30
N PRO A 476 -18.99 3.64 -29.18
CA PRO A 476 -18.98 2.35 -29.84
C PRO A 476 -18.71 2.60 -31.33
N ALA A 477 -17.71 1.91 -31.88
CA ALA A 477 -17.35 2.01 -33.28
C ALA A 477 -18.64 1.95 -34.13
N PRO A 478 -18.81 2.84 -35.12
CA PRO A 478 -20.04 2.89 -35.91
C PRO A 478 -20.20 1.54 -36.65
N GLY A 479 -21.02 0.64 -36.11
CA GLY A 479 -21.18 -0.71 -36.65
C GLY A 479 -21.88 -1.74 -35.77
N THR A 480 -21.88 -1.62 -34.44
CA THR A 480 -22.53 -2.60 -33.54
C THR A 480 -23.88 -2.12 -32.97
N ALA A 481 -24.73 -1.56 -33.84
CA ALA A 481 -26.15 -1.42 -33.52
C ALA A 481 -26.86 -2.76 -33.79
N GLY A 482 -26.98 -3.60 -32.77
CA GLY A 482 -27.69 -4.86 -32.91
C GLY A 482 -27.99 -5.58 -31.60
N SER A 483 -29.00 -5.09 -30.87
CA SER A 483 -29.77 -5.82 -29.82
C SER A 483 -28.97 -6.23 -28.57
N VAL A 484 -29.31 -5.88 -27.33
CA VAL A 484 -30.64 -5.80 -26.71
C VAL A 484 -30.58 -4.82 -25.54
N LEU A 485 -31.48 -3.83 -25.55
CA LEU A 485 -31.88 -3.09 -24.38
C LEU A 485 -32.98 -3.91 -23.67
N VAL A 486 -32.68 -4.50 -22.51
CA VAL A 486 -33.72 -4.81 -21.51
C VAL A 486 -33.24 -4.31 -20.17
N SER A 487 -33.73 -3.11 -19.86
CA SER A 487 -33.86 -2.60 -18.51
C SER A 487 -34.77 -3.55 -17.72
N LEU A 488 -34.27 -4.08 -16.60
CA LEU A 488 -35.11 -4.73 -15.59
C LEU A 488 -34.64 -4.32 -14.20
N VAL A 489 -35.32 -3.29 -13.70
CA VAL A 489 -35.52 -2.97 -12.29
C VAL A 489 -35.87 -4.26 -11.53
N PHE A 490 -35.07 -4.63 -10.53
CA PHE A 490 -35.51 -5.56 -9.48
C PHE A 490 -35.24 -4.97 -8.09
N THR A 491 -36.32 -4.49 -7.48
CA THR A 491 -36.49 -4.37 -6.04
C THR A 491 -36.92 -5.74 -5.48
N ALA A 492 -36.21 -6.30 -4.48
CA ALA A 492 -36.72 -7.28 -3.50
C ALA A 492 -35.66 -7.46 -2.40
N MET A 493 -35.84 -7.01 -1.15
CA MET A 493 -36.53 -7.72 -0.06
C MET A 493 -36.42 -9.27 -0.09
N ALA A 494 -35.57 -9.84 0.77
CA ALA A 494 -35.83 -11.07 1.55
C ALA A 494 -34.71 -11.24 2.60
N ALA A 495 -34.92 -10.92 3.88
CA ALA A 495 -35.62 -11.74 4.88
C ALA A 495 -34.93 -13.10 5.19
N ARG A 496 -34.32 -13.14 6.40
CA ARG A 496 -34.31 -14.25 7.37
C ARG A 496 -34.53 -15.67 6.81
N ARG A 497 -33.52 -16.53 7.00
CA ARG A 497 -33.74 -17.92 7.44
C ARG A 497 -32.57 -18.44 8.27
N ARG A 498 -32.76 -18.38 9.60
CA ARG A 498 -32.30 -19.42 10.52
C ARG A 498 -33.02 -20.74 10.16
N ARG A 499 -32.27 -21.85 10.10
CA ARG A 499 -32.60 -23.13 10.75
C ARG A 499 -31.55 -24.19 10.44
N ASP A 500 -30.89 -24.66 11.49
CA ASP A 500 -31.00 -26.02 12.02
C ASP A 500 -30.08 -27.04 11.31
N ARG A 501 -28.90 -27.25 11.90
CA ARG A 501 -28.23 -28.55 11.87
C ARG A 501 -28.18 -29.08 13.30
N ARG A 502 -29.14 -29.93 13.66
CA ARG A 502 -28.97 -30.95 14.70
C ARG A 502 -29.51 -32.28 14.19
N THR A 503 -28.54 -33.21 14.13
CA THR A 503 -28.60 -34.64 14.49
C THR A 503 -29.57 -35.56 13.78
N VAL A 504 -29.03 -36.68 13.30
CA VAL A 504 -29.26 -38.09 13.74
C VAL A 504 -28.59 -38.97 12.66
N VAL A 505 -27.81 -40.04 12.88
CA VAL A 505 -27.17 -40.77 13.99
C VAL A 505 -26.62 -42.07 13.37
N SER A 506 -25.83 -42.81 14.16
CA SER A 506 -25.44 -44.23 14.07
C SER A 506 -24.16 -44.48 13.27
N ASP A 507 -23.22 -45.28 13.73
CA ASP A 507 -23.00 -45.99 14.99
C ASP A 507 -21.54 -46.49 14.97
N GLU A 508 -21.06 -47.06 16.07
CA GLU A 508 -19.75 -47.75 16.23
C GLU A 508 -18.54 -46.91 16.70
N LYS A 509 -18.46 -46.66 18.01
CA LYS A 509 -17.52 -47.39 18.89
C LYS A 509 -17.66 -46.95 20.34
N LYS A 510 -18.35 -47.78 21.11
CA LYS A 510 -18.33 -47.76 22.57
C LYS A 510 -17.03 -48.40 23.08
N MET A 511 -16.48 -47.74 24.10
CA MET A 511 -15.90 -48.31 25.33
C MET A 511 -14.89 -49.45 25.20
N ARG A 512 -13.66 -49.16 25.64
CA ARG A 512 -12.97 -50.04 26.61
C ARG A 512 -11.93 -49.24 27.40
N THR A 513 -12.31 -48.84 28.62
CA THR A 513 -11.38 -48.63 29.73
C THR A 513 -11.10 -49.96 30.40
N ASN A 514 -9.81 -50.20 30.67
CA ASN A 514 -9.20 -50.70 31.92
C ASN A 514 -8.23 -51.90 31.82
N ARG A 515 -7.04 -51.62 32.38
CA ARG A 515 -6.09 -52.50 33.12
C ARG A 515 -5.16 -53.38 32.27
N ALA A 516 -3.86 -53.55 32.57
CA ALA A 516 -2.99 -53.11 33.68
C ALA A 516 -1.50 -53.48 33.39
N ASN A 517 -0.59 -52.98 34.25
CA ASN A 517 0.80 -53.43 34.53
C ASN A 517 1.84 -53.08 33.44
N VAL A 518 3.01 -52.49 33.69
CA VAL A 518 3.95 -52.49 34.83
C VAL A 518 4.54 -51.08 35.02
#